data_AF-A0A0U2M3Z8-F1
#
_entry.id   AF-A0A0U2M3Z8-F1
#
_cell.length_a   1.000
_cell.length_b   1.000
_cell.length_c   1.000
_cell.angle_alpha   90.00
_cell.angle_beta   90.00
_cell.angle_gamma   90.00
#
_symmetry.space_group_name_H-M   'P 1'
#
loop_
_entity.id
_entity.type
_entity.pdbx_description
1 polymer ?
#
loop_
_entity_poly.entity_id
_entity_poly.type
_entity_poly.pdbx_seq_one_letter_code
_entity_poly.pdbx_strand_id
1 'polypeptide(L)'
;MEEKKIEYKKCINKNCLNPWLPNTEEFFYGQWFTYAKGRKVYKLNTECKECRKKRSLKWKHDNPEKRKANDRRFDSKPERKEVMRKAAKKQRLEGKQKEWRQNNPDRVSLHNEKRRLHKNHKIKQSEWDACRLYFDYRCAYCGMSYEEHYEIYKQDLHKEHVDDDGANDLSNCIPSCRSCNSQKWEFEFEEWYNKNNPNYSEERYNKITKWLDEDCKKYIIK
;
A
#
# COMPACT_ATOMS: atom_id res chain seq x y z
N MET A 1 37.95 6.37 47.33
CA MET A 1 36.98 6.17 46.24
C MET A 1 37.45 4.95 45.45
N GLU A 2 36.72 3.84 45.50
CA GLU A 2 37.10 2.63 44.75
C GLU A 2 36.86 2.86 43.26
N GLU A 3 37.94 2.85 42.47
CA GLU A 3 37.85 2.83 41.01
C GLU A 3 37.19 1.52 40.57
N LYS A 4 35.95 1.59 40.09
CA LYS A 4 35.29 0.44 39.47
C LYS A 4 36.09 0.01 38.24
N LYS A 5 36.78 -1.12 38.35
CA LYS A 5 37.48 -1.77 37.23
C LYS A 5 36.46 -2.10 36.13
N ILE A 6 36.56 -1.41 35.00
CA ILE A 6 35.67 -1.65 33.85
C ILE A 6 36.12 -2.94 33.17
N GLU A 7 35.24 -3.95 33.16
CA GLU A 7 35.46 -5.17 32.40
C GLU A 7 35.23 -4.92 30.89
N TYR A 8 36.10 -5.47 30.05
CA TYR A 8 36.00 -5.38 28.60
C TYR A 8 35.54 -6.70 28.00
N LYS A 9 34.79 -6.62 26.89
CA LYS A 9 34.27 -7.75 26.15
C LYS A 9 34.56 -7.62 24.66
N LYS A 10 34.95 -8.73 24.04
CA LYS A 10 35.16 -8.80 22.60
C LYS A 10 33.84 -8.94 21.84
N CYS A 11 33.59 -8.06 20.88
CA CYS A 11 32.54 -8.18 19.88
C CYS A 11 32.80 -9.39 18.98
N ILE A 12 31.76 -10.21 18.77
CA ILE A 12 31.87 -11.43 17.95
C ILE A 12 32.00 -11.14 16.44
N ASN A 13 31.63 -9.95 15.99
CA ASN A 13 31.77 -9.57 14.59
C ASN A 13 33.26 -9.38 14.25
N LYS A 14 33.79 -10.24 13.39
CA LYS A 14 35.20 -10.24 12.98
C LYS A 14 35.64 -8.95 12.29
N ASN A 15 34.70 -8.23 11.67
CA ASN A 15 34.94 -6.98 10.95
C ASN A 15 34.61 -5.74 11.80
N CYS A 16 34.52 -5.90 13.12
CA CYS A 16 34.28 -4.79 14.04
C CYS A 16 35.52 -3.89 14.10
N LEU A 17 35.35 -2.59 13.81
CA LEU A 17 36.44 -1.60 13.85
C LEU A 17 37.04 -1.44 15.24
N ASN A 18 36.21 -1.55 16.29
CA ASN A 18 36.67 -1.58 17.67
C ASN A 18 36.10 -2.83 18.37
N PRO A 19 36.82 -3.96 18.33
CA PRO A 19 36.29 -5.23 18.82
C PRO A 19 36.29 -5.33 20.34
N TRP A 20 37.10 -4.58 21.08
CA TRP A 20 37.14 -4.64 22.55
C TRP A 20 36.44 -3.41 23.14
N LEU A 21 35.25 -3.61 23.68
CA LEU A 21 34.41 -2.53 24.22
C LEU A 21 34.08 -2.80 25.69
N PRO A 22 33.79 -1.76 26.49
CA PRO A 22 33.29 -1.94 27.84
C PRO A 22 32.08 -2.88 27.86
N ASN A 23 32.09 -3.86 28.78
CA ASN A 23 31.04 -4.86 28.94
C ASN A 23 29.81 -4.25 29.64
N THR A 24 29.22 -3.23 29.03
CA THR A 24 28.11 -2.45 29.57
C THR A 24 26.95 -2.42 28.58
N GLU A 25 25.76 -2.06 29.08
CA GLU A 25 24.57 -1.88 28.26
C GLU A 25 24.68 -0.72 27.28
N GLU A 26 25.66 0.17 27.43
CA GLU A 26 25.93 1.24 26.47
C GLU A 26 26.32 0.63 25.12
N PHE A 27 27.28 -0.30 25.12
CA PHE A 27 27.89 -0.88 23.92
C PHE A 27 27.25 -2.19 23.46
N PHE A 28 26.53 -2.89 24.35
CA PHE A 28 25.90 -4.18 24.04
C PHE A 28 24.42 -4.18 24.43
N TYR A 29 23.58 -4.85 23.64
CA TYR A 29 22.17 -5.05 24.03
C TYR A 29 22.08 -6.12 25.10
N GLY A 30 21.49 -5.80 26.25
CA GLY A 30 21.14 -6.79 27.26
C GLY A 30 19.86 -7.54 26.91
N GLN A 31 19.82 -8.83 27.21
CA GLN A 31 18.64 -9.66 27.02
C GLN A 31 18.61 -10.81 28.03
N TRP A 32 17.41 -11.29 28.33
CA TRP A 32 17.20 -12.48 29.15
C TRP A 32 17.40 -13.73 28.30
N PHE A 33 18.27 -14.62 28.77
CA PHE A 33 18.50 -15.93 28.17
C PHE A 33 17.87 -17.01 29.05
N THR A 34 17.10 -17.91 28.46
CA THR A 34 16.52 -19.06 29.14
C THR A 34 17.40 -20.29 28.88
N TYR A 35 17.95 -20.88 29.94
CA TYR A 35 18.76 -22.10 29.89
C TYR A 35 17.89 -23.34 30.17
N ALA A 36 18.49 -24.53 30.01
CA ALA A 36 17.88 -25.79 30.40
C ALA A 36 17.29 -25.71 31.82
N LYS A 37 16.14 -26.35 32.04
CA LYS A 37 15.34 -26.28 33.29
C LYS A 37 14.70 -24.90 33.58
N GLY A 38 14.54 -24.04 32.58
CA GLY A 38 13.79 -22.78 32.70
C GLY A 38 14.52 -21.65 33.42
N ARG A 39 15.80 -21.83 33.76
CA ARG A 39 16.62 -20.80 34.42
C ARG A 39 16.81 -19.59 33.49
N LYS A 40 16.32 -18.43 33.90
CA LYS A 40 16.50 -17.16 33.18
C LYS A 40 17.73 -16.42 33.72
N VAL A 41 18.62 -15.98 32.83
CA VAL A 41 19.80 -15.18 33.19
C VAL A 41 19.89 -13.98 32.26
N TYR A 42 20.01 -12.78 32.85
CA TYR A 42 20.26 -11.58 32.09
C TYR A 42 21.73 -11.51 31.66
N LYS A 43 21.99 -11.33 30.36
CA LYS A 43 23.36 -11.18 29.83
C LYS A 43 23.40 -10.18 28.69
N LEU A 44 24.56 -9.54 28.55
CA LEU A 44 24.85 -8.71 27.39
C LEU A 44 25.12 -9.59 26.15
N ASN A 45 24.58 -9.18 25.02
CA ASN A 45 24.85 -9.82 23.72
C ASN A 45 26.34 -9.83 23.38
N THR A 46 26.76 -10.77 22.54
CA THR A 46 28.16 -10.92 22.11
C THR A 46 28.55 -9.97 20.99
N GLU A 47 27.58 -9.45 20.26
CA GLU A 47 27.79 -8.45 19.22
C GLU A 47 27.48 -7.05 19.76
N CYS A 48 28.36 -6.08 19.50
CA CYS A 48 28.15 -4.70 19.90
C CYS A 48 26.99 -4.06 19.12
N LYS A 49 26.39 -3.02 19.71
CA LYS A 49 25.23 -2.33 19.13
C LYS A 49 25.52 -1.79 17.73
N GLU A 50 26.69 -1.21 17.51
CA GLU A 50 27.09 -0.65 16.22
C GLU A 50 27.16 -1.72 15.12
N CYS A 51 27.78 -2.87 15.40
CA CYS A 51 27.81 -3.99 14.46
C CYS A 51 26.40 -4.53 14.18
N ARG A 52 25.56 -4.64 15.22
CA ARG A 52 24.18 -5.08 15.05
C ARG A 52 23.37 -4.08 14.20
N LYS A 53 23.54 -2.77 14.40
CA LYS A 53 22.89 -1.72 13.59
C LYS A 53 23.30 -1.86 12.13
N LYS A 54 24.60 -1.96 11.84
CA LYS A 54 25.12 -2.16 10.48
C LYS A 54 24.56 -3.41 9.81
N ARG A 55 24.52 -4.54 10.53
CA ARG A 55 23.93 -5.79 10.03
C ARG A 55 22.43 -5.64 9.74
N SER A 56 21.69 -4.97 10.62
CA SER A 56 20.25 -4.71 10.43
C SER A 56 19.99 -3.82 9.21
N LEU A 57 20.78 -2.76 9.03
CA LEU A 57 20.71 -1.89 7.85
C LEU A 57 21.01 -2.66 6.57
N LYS A 58 22.10 -3.45 6.56
CA LYS A 58 22.44 -4.32 5.42
C LYS A 58 21.31 -5.28 5.09
N TRP A 59 20.73 -5.94 6.10
CA TRP A 59 19.60 -6.84 5.89
C TRP A 59 18.40 -6.11 5.27
N LYS A 60 18.06 -4.91 5.75
CA LYS A 60 16.95 -4.10 5.19
C LYS A 60 17.19 -3.70 3.74
N HIS A 61 18.42 -3.35 3.41
CA HIS A 61 18.84 -3.00 2.05
C HIS A 61 18.77 -4.23 1.13
N ASP A 62 19.33 -5.35 1.58
CA ASP A 62 19.44 -6.59 0.78
C ASP A 62 18.12 -7.37 0.73
N ASN A 63 17.10 -7.02 1.53
CA ASN A 63 15.81 -7.71 1.61
C ASN A 63 14.61 -6.74 1.56
N PRO A 64 14.47 -5.92 0.50
CA PRO A 64 13.40 -4.92 0.43
C PRO A 64 12.00 -5.55 0.42
N GLU A 65 11.82 -6.67 -0.28
CA GLU A 65 10.53 -7.35 -0.38
C GLU A 65 10.09 -7.98 0.95
N LYS A 66 11.00 -8.66 1.66
CA LYS A 66 10.69 -9.21 3.00
C LYS A 66 10.37 -8.10 4.00
N ARG A 67 11.08 -6.97 3.92
CA ARG A 67 10.80 -5.80 4.75
C ARG A 67 9.39 -5.26 4.47
N LYS A 68 9.06 -5.01 3.19
CA LYS A 68 7.72 -4.55 2.78
C LYS A 68 6.62 -5.51 3.23
N ALA A 69 6.82 -6.82 3.10
CA ALA A 69 5.86 -7.82 3.54
C ALA A 69 5.63 -7.78 5.06
N ASN A 70 6.70 -7.66 5.84
CA ASN A 70 6.60 -7.50 7.30
C ASN A 70 5.90 -6.20 7.70
N ASP A 71 6.25 -5.08 7.05
CA ASP A 71 5.62 -3.78 7.27
C ASP A 71 4.11 -3.86 6.98
N ARG A 72 3.72 -4.43 5.82
CA ARG A 72 2.31 -4.67 5.45
C ARG A 72 1.58 -5.52 6.50
N ARG A 73 2.19 -6.61 6.97
CA ARG A 73 1.61 -7.48 8.00
C ARG A 73 1.44 -6.76 9.34
N PHE A 74 2.38 -5.89 9.69
CA PHE A 74 2.30 -5.14 10.94
C PHE A 74 1.25 -4.03 10.86
N ASP A 75 1.21 -3.31 9.74
CA ASP A 75 0.29 -2.19 9.52
C ASP A 75 -1.15 -2.65 9.23
N SER A 76 -1.36 -3.92 8.86
CA SER A 76 -2.69 -4.50 8.71
C SER A 76 -3.43 -4.69 10.04
N LYS A 77 -2.71 -4.70 11.18
CA LYS A 77 -3.28 -4.88 12.52
C LYS A 77 -4.23 -3.72 12.89
N PRO A 78 -5.41 -3.98 13.49
CA PRO A 78 -6.38 -2.94 13.83
C PRO A 78 -5.82 -1.80 14.69
N GLU A 79 -5.07 -2.14 15.74
CA GLU A 79 -4.42 -1.17 16.63
C GLU A 79 -3.47 -0.24 15.88
N ARG A 80 -2.71 -0.79 14.93
CA ARG A 80 -1.78 -0.05 14.09
C ARG A 80 -2.50 0.87 13.12
N LYS A 81 -3.59 0.42 12.51
CA LYS A 81 -4.44 1.26 11.66
C LYS A 81 -4.95 2.49 12.42
N GLU A 82 -5.35 2.32 13.67
CA GLU A 82 -5.82 3.44 14.49
C GLU A 82 -4.71 4.42 14.85
N VAL A 83 -3.53 3.92 15.23
CA VAL A 83 -2.34 4.77 15.46
C VAL A 83 -1.98 5.57 14.20
N MET A 84 -1.97 4.93 13.03
CA MET A 84 -1.69 5.60 11.76
C MET A 84 -2.73 6.68 11.43
N ARG A 85 -4.02 6.41 11.65
CA ARG A 85 -5.10 7.40 11.46
C ARG A 85 -4.92 8.62 12.35
N LYS A 86 -4.61 8.41 13.65
CA LYS A 86 -4.34 9.49 14.60
C LYS A 86 -3.12 10.32 14.18
N ALA A 87 -2.04 9.66 13.77
CA ALA A 87 -0.84 10.34 13.28
C ALA A 87 -1.12 11.18 12.02
N ALA A 88 -1.85 10.63 11.04
CA ALA A 88 -2.25 11.35 9.83
C ALA A 88 -3.15 12.56 10.14
N LYS A 89 -4.09 12.42 11.09
CA LYS A 89 -4.91 13.55 11.56
C LYS A 89 -4.05 14.63 12.20
N LYS A 90 -3.10 14.26 13.07
CA LYS A 90 -2.16 15.17 13.71
C LYS A 90 -1.33 15.95 12.68
N GLN A 91 -0.76 15.27 11.67
CA GLN A 91 0.01 15.93 10.61
C GLN A 91 -0.81 16.96 9.81
N ARG A 92 -2.11 16.70 9.59
CA ARG A 92 -3.00 17.66 8.92
C ARG A 92 -3.27 18.89 9.79
N LEU A 93 -3.55 18.68 11.07
CA LEU A 93 -3.83 19.77 12.03
C LEU A 93 -2.61 20.65 12.27
N GLU A 94 -1.42 20.05 12.36
CA GLU A 94 -0.14 20.77 12.53
C GLU A 94 0.32 21.48 11.25
N GLY A 95 -0.43 21.41 10.16
CA GLY A 95 -0.07 22.07 8.90
C GLY A 95 1.11 21.42 8.15
N LYS A 96 1.73 20.36 8.67
CA LYS A 96 2.85 19.64 8.04
C LYS A 96 2.56 19.18 6.61
N GLN A 97 1.31 18.79 6.35
CA GLN A 97 0.91 18.44 4.98
C GLN A 97 0.95 19.66 4.04
N LYS A 98 0.54 20.83 4.53
CA LYS A 98 0.59 22.08 3.77
C LYS A 98 2.03 22.50 3.51
N GLU A 99 2.87 22.48 4.54
CA GLU A 99 4.30 22.77 4.47
C GLU A 99 5.01 21.84 3.47
N TRP A 100 4.74 20.52 3.54
CA TRP A 100 5.29 19.57 2.57
C TRP A 100 4.90 19.90 1.14
N ARG A 101 3.63 20.24 0.88
CA ARG A 101 3.18 20.63 -0.47
C ARG A 101 3.87 21.89 -0.98
N GLN A 102 4.08 22.89 -0.10
CA GLN A 102 4.77 24.13 -0.45
C GLN A 102 6.25 23.90 -0.77
N ASN A 103 6.91 23.00 -0.02
CA ASN A 103 8.32 22.66 -0.20
C ASN A 103 8.55 21.61 -1.31
N ASN A 104 7.50 21.01 -1.87
CA ASN A 104 7.60 19.99 -2.92
C ASN A 104 6.66 20.32 -4.11
N PRO A 105 6.75 21.51 -4.72
CA PRO A 105 5.85 21.93 -5.78
C PRO A 105 5.90 21.00 -7.00
N ASP A 106 7.09 20.51 -7.36
CA ASP A 106 7.27 19.60 -8.50
C ASP A 106 6.51 18.30 -8.31
N ARG A 107 6.58 17.71 -7.10
CA ARG A 107 5.84 16.48 -6.77
C ARG A 107 4.32 16.70 -6.79
N VAL A 108 3.87 17.87 -6.32
CA VAL A 108 2.46 18.25 -6.36
C VAL A 108 1.99 18.45 -7.80
N SER A 109 2.80 19.10 -8.63
CA SER A 109 2.53 19.31 -10.05
C SER A 109 2.38 17.98 -10.79
N LEU A 110 3.36 17.09 -10.66
CA LEU A 110 3.33 15.75 -11.25
C LEU A 110 2.10 14.95 -10.80
N HIS A 111 1.74 15.03 -9.51
CA HIS A 111 0.54 14.38 -9.01
C HIS A 111 -0.74 14.95 -9.63
N ASN A 112 -0.83 16.28 -9.75
CA ASN A 112 -1.98 16.95 -10.35
C ASN A 112 -2.10 16.66 -11.84
N GLU A 113 -0.97 16.59 -12.56
CA GLU A 113 -0.91 16.21 -13.96
C GLU A 113 -1.44 14.79 -14.17
N LYS A 114 -0.91 13.80 -13.43
CA LYS A 114 -1.46 12.43 -13.43
C LYS A 114 -2.97 12.42 -13.15
N ARG A 115 -3.44 13.20 -12.17
CA ARG A 115 -4.88 13.30 -11.90
C ARG A 115 -5.68 13.88 -13.06
N ARG A 116 -5.14 14.85 -13.80
CA ARG A 116 -5.83 15.44 -14.96
C ARG A 116 -5.91 14.46 -16.12
N LEU A 117 -4.88 13.63 -16.31
CA LEU A 117 -4.82 12.61 -17.34
C LEU A 117 -5.79 11.46 -17.05
N HIS A 118 -5.78 10.92 -15.83
CA HIS A 118 -6.49 9.67 -15.51
C HIS A 118 -7.82 9.84 -14.77
N LYS A 119 -8.14 11.02 -14.21
CA LYS A 119 -9.36 11.24 -13.40
C LYS A 119 -10.34 12.24 -13.99
N ASN A 120 -10.19 12.58 -15.27
CA ASN A 120 -11.06 13.52 -15.94
C ASN A 120 -11.98 12.80 -16.92
N HIS A 121 -13.23 12.56 -16.54
CA HIS A 121 -14.18 11.88 -17.40
C HIS A 121 -14.85 12.86 -18.38
N LYS A 122 -14.69 12.61 -19.68
CA LYS A 122 -15.42 13.26 -20.76
C LYS A 122 -16.68 12.43 -21.09
N ILE A 123 -17.54 12.24 -20.09
CA ILE A 123 -18.73 11.39 -20.17
C ILE A 123 -19.96 12.19 -19.72
N LYS A 124 -20.93 12.34 -20.62
CA LYS A 124 -22.24 12.98 -20.34
C LYS A 124 -23.05 12.11 -19.36
N GLN A 125 -23.99 12.72 -18.64
CA GLN A 125 -24.81 11.98 -17.69
C GLN A 125 -25.64 10.88 -18.38
N SER A 126 -26.20 11.14 -19.56
CA SER A 126 -26.96 10.16 -20.34
C SER A 126 -26.11 8.96 -20.81
N GLU A 127 -24.84 9.21 -21.17
CA GLU A 127 -23.87 8.16 -21.52
C GLU A 127 -23.58 7.27 -20.31
N TRP A 128 -23.38 7.90 -19.14
CA TRP A 128 -23.16 7.17 -17.90
C TRP A 128 -24.38 6.36 -17.48
N ASP A 129 -25.58 6.90 -17.60
CA ASP A 129 -26.83 6.20 -17.29
C ASP A 129 -27.01 4.97 -18.20
N ALA A 130 -26.71 5.09 -19.49
CA ALA A 130 -26.71 3.97 -20.43
C ALA A 130 -25.69 2.87 -20.04
N CYS A 131 -24.49 3.27 -19.63
CA CYS A 131 -23.46 2.35 -19.15
C CYS A 131 -23.92 1.59 -17.90
N ARG A 132 -24.45 2.30 -16.89
CA ARG A 132 -24.98 1.66 -15.68
C ARG A 132 -26.12 0.71 -16.00
N LEU A 133 -27.04 1.10 -16.88
CA LEU A 133 -28.14 0.25 -17.30
C LEU A 133 -27.65 -1.02 -18.02
N TYR A 134 -26.65 -0.90 -18.91
CA TYR A 134 -26.07 -2.05 -19.62
C TYR A 134 -25.52 -3.11 -18.64
N PHE A 135 -24.92 -2.66 -17.54
CA PHE A 135 -24.39 -3.52 -16.47
C PHE A 135 -25.40 -3.74 -15.32
N ASP A 136 -26.69 -3.51 -15.55
CA ASP A 136 -27.76 -3.79 -14.58
C ASP A 136 -27.54 -3.10 -13.22
N TYR A 137 -26.99 -1.89 -13.25
CA TYR A 137 -26.58 -1.10 -12.07
C TYR A 137 -25.63 -1.86 -11.14
N ARG A 138 -24.76 -2.71 -11.68
CA ARG A 138 -23.78 -3.51 -10.94
C ARG A 138 -22.35 -3.15 -11.33
N CYS A 139 -21.43 -3.46 -10.42
CA CYS A 139 -20.01 -3.51 -10.72
C CYS A 139 -19.76 -4.53 -11.84
N ALA A 140 -19.18 -4.09 -12.95
CA ALA A 140 -18.87 -4.92 -14.11
C ALA A 140 -17.91 -6.07 -13.78
N TYR A 141 -17.06 -5.91 -12.76
CA TYR A 141 -16.10 -6.94 -12.33
C TYR A 141 -16.70 -7.96 -11.35
N CYS A 142 -17.21 -7.52 -10.20
CA CYS A 142 -17.63 -8.43 -9.12
C CYS A 142 -19.14 -8.64 -9.01
N GLY A 143 -19.96 -7.92 -9.80
CA GLY A 143 -21.42 -8.05 -9.80
C GLY A 143 -22.14 -7.41 -8.59
N MET A 144 -21.41 -6.78 -7.66
CA MET A 144 -21.98 -6.04 -6.53
C MET A 144 -22.97 -4.98 -7.06
N SER A 145 -24.17 -4.94 -6.49
CA SER A 145 -25.19 -3.97 -6.92
C SER A 145 -24.85 -2.56 -6.46
N TYR A 146 -25.44 -1.57 -7.12
CA TYR A 146 -25.38 -0.18 -6.71
C TYR A 146 -25.86 0.00 -5.27
N GLU A 147 -26.94 -0.66 -4.86
CA GLU A 147 -27.51 -0.56 -3.52
C GLU A 147 -26.53 -1.09 -2.47
N GLU A 148 -25.94 -2.28 -2.70
CA GLU A 148 -24.92 -2.85 -1.82
C GLU A 148 -23.70 -1.94 -1.71
N HIS A 149 -23.23 -1.41 -2.84
CA HIS A 149 -22.10 -0.48 -2.89
C HIS A 149 -22.40 0.83 -2.14
N TYR A 150 -23.57 1.40 -2.38
CA TYR A 150 -24.00 2.65 -1.77
C TYR A 150 -24.15 2.48 -0.26
N GLU A 151 -24.64 1.34 0.21
CA GLU A 151 -24.77 1.08 1.64
C GLU A 151 -23.41 1.05 2.35
N ILE A 152 -22.40 0.43 1.73
CA ILE A 152 -21.05 0.30 2.31
C ILE A 152 -20.25 1.59 2.20
N TYR A 153 -20.29 2.27 1.04
CA TYR A 153 -19.35 3.35 0.71
C TYR A 153 -20.00 4.73 0.65
N LYS A 154 -21.33 4.83 0.63
CA LYS A 154 -22.12 6.07 0.55
C LYS A 154 -21.72 6.94 -0.66
N GLN A 155 -21.54 6.29 -1.82
CA GLN A 155 -21.17 6.90 -3.10
C GLN A 155 -21.68 6.04 -4.27
N ASP A 156 -21.81 6.65 -5.45
CA ASP A 156 -22.13 5.94 -6.70
C ASP A 156 -20.99 4.99 -7.13
N LEU A 157 -21.27 4.07 -8.06
CA LEU A 157 -20.26 3.28 -8.74
C LEU A 157 -19.26 4.19 -9.45
N HIS A 158 -18.01 3.74 -9.51
CA HIS A 158 -16.94 4.48 -10.18
C HIS A 158 -17.05 4.35 -11.69
N LYS A 159 -16.85 5.47 -12.40
CA LYS A 159 -16.51 5.51 -13.83
C LYS A 159 -15.06 5.05 -13.98
N GLU A 160 -14.88 3.77 -14.21
CA GLU A 160 -13.56 3.17 -14.22
C GLU A 160 -13.00 3.12 -15.63
N HIS A 161 -11.77 3.62 -15.80
CA HIS A 161 -11.03 3.53 -17.05
C HIS A 161 -10.38 2.15 -17.14
N VAL A 162 -10.82 1.34 -18.09
CA VAL A 162 -10.35 -0.05 -18.20
C VAL A 162 -8.89 -0.11 -18.63
N ASP A 163 -8.48 0.78 -19.52
CA ASP A 163 -7.08 1.11 -19.80
C ASP A 163 -6.74 2.42 -19.07
N ASP A 164 -5.75 2.40 -18.17
CA ASP A 164 -5.36 3.58 -17.38
C ASP A 164 -4.82 4.71 -18.27
N ASP A 165 -4.16 4.36 -19.38
CA ASP A 165 -3.61 5.29 -20.38
C ASP A 165 -4.58 5.51 -21.56
N GLY A 166 -5.76 4.89 -21.51
CA GLY A 166 -6.76 4.92 -22.57
C GLY A 166 -7.59 6.21 -22.66
N ALA A 167 -8.69 6.13 -23.42
CA ALA A 167 -9.59 7.27 -23.59
C ALA A 167 -10.26 7.67 -22.26
N ASN A 168 -10.61 8.95 -22.16
CA ASN A 168 -11.33 9.50 -21.00
C ASN A 168 -12.85 9.56 -21.22
N ASP A 169 -13.35 8.98 -22.30
CA ASP A 169 -14.76 8.96 -22.68
C ASP A 169 -15.41 7.59 -22.41
N LEU A 170 -16.64 7.40 -22.88
CA LEU A 170 -17.41 6.18 -22.61
C LEU A 170 -16.77 4.90 -23.17
N SER A 171 -15.96 5.01 -24.23
CA SER A 171 -15.36 3.84 -24.91
C SER A 171 -14.39 3.05 -24.03
N ASN A 172 -13.84 3.69 -23.01
CA ASN A 172 -12.92 3.08 -22.05
C ASN A 172 -13.53 3.02 -20.65
N CYS A 173 -14.84 3.22 -20.50
CA CYS A 173 -15.47 3.37 -19.19
C CYS A 173 -16.45 2.24 -18.88
N ILE A 174 -16.30 1.65 -17.69
CA ILE A 174 -17.28 0.71 -17.12
C ILE A 174 -17.63 1.06 -15.66
N PRO A 175 -18.76 0.58 -15.12
CA PRO A 175 -19.07 0.77 -13.71
C PRO A 175 -18.31 -0.21 -12.83
N SER A 176 -17.63 0.29 -11.81
CA SER A 176 -16.93 -0.55 -10.85
C SER A 176 -17.18 -0.14 -9.39
N CYS A 177 -17.17 -1.12 -8.49
CA CYS A 177 -17.20 -0.85 -7.06
C CYS A 177 -15.83 -0.32 -6.60
N ARG A 178 -15.82 0.41 -5.47
CA ARG A 178 -14.58 0.97 -4.90
C ARG A 178 -13.46 -0.07 -4.71
N SER A 179 -13.84 -1.29 -4.29
CA SER A 179 -12.90 -2.36 -4.04
C SER A 179 -12.24 -2.87 -5.33
N CYS A 180 -13.02 -3.09 -6.40
CA CYS A 180 -12.49 -3.55 -7.68
C CYS A 180 -11.64 -2.47 -8.35
N ASN A 181 -12.14 -1.22 -8.41
CA ASN A 181 -11.39 -0.08 -8.94
C ASN A 181 -10.01 0.07 -8.26
N SER A 182 -10.00 -0.03 -6.93
CA SER A 182 -8.75 0.07 -6.16
C SER A 182 -7.81 -1.12 -6.33
N GLN A 183 -8.33 -2.31 -6.65
CA GLN A 183 -7.53 -3.51 -6.85
C GLN A 183 -6.96 -3.59 -8.26
N LYS A 184 -7.73 -3.17 -9.27
CA LYS A 184 -7.28 -3.07 -10.66
C LYS A 184 -6.23 -1.98 -10.82
N TRP A 185 -6.50 -0.79 -10.30
CA TRP A 185 -5.55 0.33 -10.35
C TRP A 185 -4.98 0.56 -11.76
N GLU A 186 -3.68 0.35 -11.99
CA GLU A 186 -2.99 0.52 -13.28
C GLU A 186 -2.72 -0.82 -14.00
N PHE A 187 -3.20 -1.95 -13.45
CA PHE A 187 -2.97 -3.26 -14.08
C PHE A 187 -3.80 -3.40 -15.35
N GLU A 188 -3.20 -4.01 -16.38
CA GLU A 188 -3.88 -4.38 -17.62
C GLU A 188 -5.12 -5.22 -17.34
N PHE A 189 -6.20 -5.00 -18.10
CA PHE A 189 -7.49 -5.63 -17.86
C PHE A 189 -7.39 -7.16 -17.85
N GLU A 190 -6.72 -7.75 -18.83
CA GLU A 190 -6.56 -9.19 -18.98
C GLU A 190 -5.59 -9.79 -17.96
N GLU A 191 -4.59 -9.01 -17.52
CA GLU A 191 -3.65 -9.44 -16.47
C GLU A 191 -4.33 -9.44 -15.10
N TRP A 192 -5.20 -8.47 -14.83
CA TRP A 192 -5.86 -8.35 -13.54
C TRP A 192 -7.15 -9.19 -13.43
N TYR A 193 -7.96 -9.24 -14.48
CA TYR A 193 -9.26 -9.90 -14.49
C TYR A 193 -9.23 -11.22 -15.28
N ASN A 194 -8.50 -12.20 -14.74
CA ASN A 194 -8.40 -13.56 -15.28
C ASN A 194 -8.76 -14.61 -14.21
N LYS A 195 -8.59 -15.90 -14.55
CA LYS A 195 -8.94 -17.05 -13.71
C LYS A 195 -8.31 -17.05 -12.30
N ASN A 196 -7.24 -16.30 -12.07
CA ASN A 196 -6.62 -16.15 -10.74
C ASN A 196 -7.33 -15.10 -9.86
N ASN A 197 -8.14 -14.23 -10.46
CA ASN A 197 -8.93 -13.23 -9.74
C ASN A 197 -10.16 -13.89 -9.12
N PRO A 198 -10.39 -13.75 -7.80
CA PRO A 198 -11.50 -14.41 -7.12
C PRO A 198 -12.89 -13.94 -7.61
N ASN A 199 -12.96 -12.78 -8.25
CA ASN A 199 -14.22 -12.24 -8.79
C ASN A 199 -14.41 -12.57 -10.28
N TYR A 200 -13.48 -13.31 -10.91
CA TYR A 200 -13.55 -13.59 -12.34
C TYR A 200 -14.80 -14.38 -12.71
N SER A 201 -15.41 -13.99 -13.81
CA SER A 201 -16.42 -14.75 -14.53
C SER A 201 -16.21 -14.51 -16.02
N GLU A 202 -16.20 -15.58 -16.80
CA GLU A 202 -16.10 -15.53 -18.25
C GLU A 202 -17.27 -14.74 -18.87
N GLU A 203 -18.46 -14.84 -18.30
CA GLU A 203 -19.64 -14.06 -18.70
C GLU A 203 -19.39 -12.56 -18.55
N ARG A 204 -18.86 -12.12 -17.39
CA ARG A 204 -18.57 -10.71 -17.13
C ARG A 204 -17.40 -10.21 -17.98
N TYR A 205 -16.37 -11.04 -18.18
CA TYR A 205 -15.25 -10.73 -19.06
C TYR A 205 -15.77 -10.43 -20.47
N ASN A 206 -16.56 -11.35 -21.04
CA ASN A 206 -17.12 -11.19 -22.38
C ASN A 206 -18.07 -9.98 -22.48
N LYS A 207 -18.87 -9.71 -21.42
CA LYS A 207 -19.76 -8.53 -21.37
C LYS A 207 -18.95 -7.22 -21.34
N ILE A 208 -17.85 -7.16 -20.60
CA ILE A 208 -16.93 -6.01 -20.58
C ILE A 208 -16.29 -5.82 -21.95
N THR A 209 -15.68 -6.86 -22.52
CA THR A 209 -15.03 -6.80 -23.84
C THR A 209 -16.00 -6.31 -24.90
N LYS A 210 -17.21 -6.88 -24.97
CA LYS A 210 -18.24 -6.46 -25.91
C LYS A 210 -18.66 -4.99 -25.73
N TRP A 211 -18.74 -4.52 -24.49
CA TRP A 211 -19.04 -3.11 -24.20
C TRP A 211 -17.97 -2.18 -24.75
N LEU A 212 -16.70 -2.47 -24.47
CA LEU A 212 -15.55 -1.65 -24.88
C LEU A 212 -15.36 -1.66 -26.40
N ASP A 213 -15.51 -2.82 -27.04
CA ASP A 213 -15.25 -2.98 -28.46
C ASP A 213 -16.36 -2.38 -29.34
N GLU A 214 -17.62 -2.50 -28.92
CA GLU A 214 -18.77 -2.26 -29.82
C GLU A 214 -19.95 -1.54 -29.17
N ASP A 215 -20.49 -2.06 -28.07
CA ASP A 215 -21.82 -1.64 -27.60
C ASP A 215 -21.83 -0.19 -27.08
N CYS A 216 -20.72 0.30 -26.49
CA CYS A 216 -20.60 1.68 -26.01
C CYS A 216 -20.81 2.73 -27.13
N LYS A 217 -20.42 2.40 -28.37
CA LYS A 217 -20.45 3.32 -29.53
C LYS A 217 -21.87 3.78 -29.87
N LYS A 218 -22.88 2.99 -29.52
CA LYS A 218 -24.31 3.33 -29.71
C LYS A 218 -24.76 4.50 -28.84
N TYR A 219 -24.03 4.76 -27.75
CA TYR A 219 -24.40 5.73 -26.73
C TYR A 219 -23.51 6.97 -26.72
N ILE A 220 -22.36 6.92 -27.39
CA ILE A 220 -21.47 8.09 -27.55
C ILE A 220 -22.15 9.10 -28.48
N ILE A 221 -22.60 10.21 -27.90
CA ILE A 221 -23.30 11.25 -28.65
C ILE A 221 -22.24 12.16 -29.28
N LYS A 222 -22.14 12.12 -30.60
CA LYS A 222 -21.31 13.04 -31.41
C LYS A 222 -21.64 14.51 -31.16
#